data_AF-A0A1X6MNM1-F1
#
_entry.id   AF-A0A1X6MNM1-F1
#
_cell.length_a   1.000
_cell.length_b   1.000
_cell.length_c   1.000
_cell.angle_alpha   90.00
_cell.angle_beta   90.00
_cell.angle_gamma   90.00
#
_symmetry.space_group_name_H-M   'P 1'
#
loop_
_entity.id
_entity.type
_entity.pdbx_description
1 polymer ?
#
loop_
_entity_poly.entity_id
_entity_poly.type
_entity_poly.pdbx_seq_one_letter_code
_entity_poly.pdbx_strand_id
1 'polypeptide(L)'
;TVNILQNHYPERLGRALITNVPFLVNAFFRIITPLLDPVTREKMRFNPACIKDGLFTPEMLMKEWGGAREFEYDHEQYWSALVKMCDERRMRMMDAWRSQGSTVGIKEWEVKCAIDDHEQGTGVMEQEKTQAITESVGEEIIVS
;
A
#
# COMPACT_ATOMS: atom_id res chain seq x y z
N THR A 1 5.00 -2.19 -27.90
CA THR A 1 5.31 -1.69 -26.54
C THR A 1 4.09 -1.62 -25.62
N VAL A 2 2.89 -1.24 -26.07
CA VAL A 2 1.66 -1.21 -25.23
C VAL A 2 1.10 -2.61 -24.88
N ASN A 3 1.48 -3.65 -25.63
CA ASN A 3 0.98 -5.02 -25.47
C ASN A 3 1.24 -5.65 -24.08
N ILE A 4 2.29 -5.20 -23.38
CA ILE A 4 2.64 -5.71 -22.04
C ILE A 4 1.61 -5.28 -21.00
N LEU A 5 1.14 -4.03 -21.05
CA LEU A 5 0.17 -3.51 -20.09
C LEU A 5 -1.25 -4.00 -20.38
N GLN A 6 -1.58 -4.23 -21.66
CA GLN A 6 -2.91 -4.66 -22.08
C GLN A 6 -3.18 -6.15 -21.84
N ASN A 7 -2.18 -7.03 -22.05
CA ASN A 7 -2.42 -8.48 -22.00
C ASN A 7 -1.99 -9.16 -20.69
N HIS A 8 -1.04 -8.58 -19.93
CA HIS A 8 -0.49 -9.24 -18.74
C HIS A 8 -1.06 -8.74 -17.40
N TYR A 9 -1.82 -7.64 -17.39
CA TYR A 9 -2.40 -7.05 -16.17
C TYR A 9 -3.86 -6.61 -16.34
N PRO A 10 -4.76 -7.49 -16.85
CA PRO A 10 -6.18 -7.17 -16.82
C PRO A 10 -6.62 -6.89 -15.37
N GLU A 11 -7.49 -5.89 -15.20
CA GLU A 11 -8.17 -5.56 -13.93
C GLU A 11 -7.31 -4.96 -12.80
N ARG A 12 -6.01 -4.72 -12.99
CA ARG A 12 -5.17 -4.11 -11.94
C ARG A 12 -5.38 -2.61 -11.72
N LEU A 13 -5.98 -1.93 -12.69
CA LEU A 13 -6.38 -0.53 -12.52
C LEU A 13 -7.75 -0.47 -11.84
N GLY A 14 -7.74 -0.30 -10.52
CA GLY A 14 -8.96 -0.12 -9.72
C GLY A 14 -9.55 1.27 -9.87
N ARG A 15 -8.73 2.32 -9.74
CA ARG A 15 -9.12 3.74 -9.91
C ARG A 15 -7.94 4.56 -10.43
N ALA A 16 -8.22 5.58 -11.23
CA ALA A 16 -7.28 6.56 -11.75
C ALA A 16 -7.74 7.95 -11.33
N LEU A 17 -6.94 8.62 -10.49
CA LEU A 17 -7.22 9.96 -9.98
C LEU A 17 -6.32 10.94 -10.72
N ILE A 18 -6.92 11.90 -11.39
CA ILE A 18 -6.20 12.87 -12.21
C ILE A 18 -6.42 14.24 -11.59
N THR A 19 -5.42 14.73 -10.86
CA THR A 19 -5.43 16.01 -10.14
C THR A 19 -4.55 17.03 -10.85
N ASN A 20 -4.82 18.32 -10.66
CA ASN A 20 -4.04 19.45 -11.22
C ASN A 20 -3.87 19.42 -12.75
N VAL A 21 -4.83 18.85 -13.48
CA VAL A 21 -4.76 18.75 -14.95
C VAL A 21 -5.06 20.10 -15.61
N PRO A 22 -4.22 20.57 -16.54
CA PRO A 22 -4.51 21.76 -17.34
C PRO A 22 -5.84 21.61 -18.10
N PHE A 23 -6.57 22.72 -18.28
CA PHE A 23 -7.87 22.74 -18.95
C PHE A 23 -7.89 21.99 -20.30
N LEU A 24 -6.82 22.13 -21.09
CA LEU A 24 -6.68 21.47 -22.39
C LEU A 24 -6.73 19.94 -22.28
N VAL A 25 -6.10 19.37 -21.25
CA VAL A 25 -6.08 17.91 -21.03
C VAL A 25 -7.48 17.42 -20.64
N ASN A 26 -8.19 18.16 -19.78
CA ASN A 26 -9.58 17.85 -19.45
C ASN A 26 -10.51 17.92 -20.68
N ALA A 27 -10.31 18.89 -21.57
CA ALA A 27 -11.07 18.99 -22.82
C ALA A 27 -10.80 17.79 -23.74
N PHE A 28 -9.53 17.40 -23.90
CA PHE A 28 -9.15 16.20 -24.66
C PHE A 28 -9.80 14.94 -24.09
N PHE A 29 -9.75 14.74 -22.77
CA PHE A 29 -10.39 13.59 -22.13
C PHE A 29 -11.90 13.57 -22.35
N ARG A 30 -12.59 14.71 -22.29
CA ARG A 30 -14.04 14.78 -22.57
C ARG A 30 -14.38 14.37 -24.01
N ILE A 31 -13.51 14.66 -24.98
CA ILE A 31 -13.70 14.29 -26.39
C ILE A 31 -13.51 12.78 -26.60
N ILE A 32 -12.52 12.17 -25.95
CA ILE A 32 -12.24 10.72 -26.10
C ILE A 32 -13.13 9.83 -25.20
N THR A 33 -13.66 10.37 -24.11
CA THR A 33 -14.51 9.66 -23.14
C THR A 33 -15.68 8.87 -23.76
N PRO A 34 -16.44 9.34 -24.76
CA PRO A 34 -17.49 8.55 -25.41
C PRO A 34 -16.96 7.30 -26.14
N LEU A 35 -15.70 7.29 -26.55
CA LEU A 35 -15.06 6.14 -27.21
C LEU A 35 -14.53 5.09 -26.22
N LEU A 36 -14.45 5.45 -24.93
CA LEU A 36 -14.01 4.54 -23.87
C LEU A 36 -15.19 3.75 -23.32
N ASP A 37 -14.94 2.46 -23.09
CA ASP A 37 -15.89 1.54 -22.45
C ASP A 37 -16.35 2.10 -21.08
N PRO A 38 -17.65 1.99 -20.72
CA PRO A 38 -18.19 2.48 -19.46
C PRO A 38 -17.41 2.05 -18.21
N VAL A 39 -16.86 0.83 -18.17
CA VAL A 39 -16.08 0.34 -17.02
C VAL A 39 -14.75 1.08 -16.89
N THR A 40 -14.17 1.50 -18.01
CA THR A 40 -12.94 2.31 -18.02
C THR A 40 -13.22 3.76 -17.64
N ARG A 41 -14.39 4.28 -18.04
CA ARG A 41 -14.84 5.64 -17.67
C ARG A 41 -15.07 5.78 -16.18
N GLU A 42 -15.69 4.79 -15.54
CA GLU A 42 -15.95 4.82 -14.10
C GLU A 42 -14.67 4.84 -13.26
N LYS A 43 -13.61 4.19 -13.76
CA LYS A 43 -12.30 4.16 -13.11
C LYS A 43 -11.61 5.52 -13.09
N MET A 44 -11.93 6.43 -14.01
CA MET A 44 -11.30 7.75 -14.09
C MET A 44 -12.09 8.79 -13.29
N ARG A 45 -11.41 9.46 -12.35
CA ARG A 45 -11.93 10.62 -11.62
C ARG A 45 -11.03 11.82 -11.87
N PHE A 46 -11.62 12.87 -12.45
CA PHE A 46 -10.95 14.13 -12.73
C PHE A 46 -11.17 15.12 -11.58
N ASN A 47 -10.09 15.71 -11.10
CA ASN A 47 -10.08 16.66 -9.98
C ASN A 47 -10.93 16.23 -8.77
N PRO A 48 -10.80 14.98 -8.27
CA PRO A 48 -11.50 14.57 -7.06
C PRO A 48 -10.96 15.34 -5.85
N ALA A 49 -11.82 15.65 -4.90
CA ALA A 49 -11.39 16.16 -3.61
C ALA A 49 -11.00 14.96 -2.75
N CYS A 50 -9.78 14.43 -2.94
CA CYS A 50 -9.31 13.16 -2.38
C CYS A 50 -9.67 12.90 -0.91
N ILE A 51 -9.62 13.93 -0.07
CA ILE A 51 -9.98 13.85 1.36
C ILE A 51 -11.49 13.98 1.58
N LYS A 52 -12.16 14.94 0.93
CA LYS A 52 -13.61 15.18 1.09
C LYS A 52 -14.46 14.02 0.55
N ASP A 53 -13.98 13.39 -0.51
CA ASP A 53 -14.62 12.25 -1.16
C ASP A 53 -14.34 10.93 -0.42
N GLY A 54 -13.62 10.97 0.70
CA GLY A 54 -13.28 9.81 1.53
C GLY A 54 -12.40 8.77 0.81
N LEU A 55 -11.65 9.19 -0.22
CA LEU A 55 -10.78 8.29 -0.98
C LEU A 55 -9.50 7.95 -0.21
N PHE A 56 -8.98 8.91 0.57
CA PHE A 56 -7.81 8.72 1.41
C PHE A 56 -7.99 9.40 2.76
N THR A 57 -7.32 8.87 3.78
CA THR A 57 -7.11 9.60 5.04
C THR A 57 -6.07 10.70 4.82
N PRO A 58 -6.15 11.83 5.55
CA PRO A 58 -5.21 12.95 5.38
C PRO A 58 -3.74 12.54 5.54
N GLU A 59 -3.45 11.63 6.46
CA GLU A 59 -2.10 11.15 6.79
C GLU A 59 -1.47 10.28 5.68
N MET A 60 -2.30 9.62 4.87
CA MET A 60 -1.84 8.75 3.78
C MET A 60 -1.60 9.50 2.47
N LEU A 61 -1.98 10.78 2.38
CA LEU A 61 -1.88 11.59 1.17
C LEU A 61 -0.83 12.70 1.33
N MET A 62 -0.09 12.98 0.27
CA MET A 62 0.93 14.03 0.24
C MET A 62 0.31 15.43 0.26
N LYS A 63 1.01 16.39 0.88
CA LYS A 63 0.59 17.80 0.95
C LYS A 63 0.28 18.40 -0.43
N GLU A 64 1.09 18.07 -1.45
CA GLU A 64 0.90 18.55 -2.83
C GLU A 64 -0.45 18.17 -3.44
N TRP A 65 -1.07 17.10 -2.94
CA TRP A 65 -2.37 16.59 -3.40
C TRP A 65 -3.49 16.86 -2.39
N GLY A 66 -3.27 17.74 -1.42
CA GLY A 66 -4.25 18.15 -0.41
C GLY A 66 -4.30 17.27 0.83
N GLY A 67 -3.28 16.44 1.07
CA GLY A 67 -3.10 15.66 2.30
C GLY A 67 -2.27 16.35 3.37
N ALA A 68 -1.91 15.61 4.42
CA ALA A 68 -1.13 16.10 5.55
C ALA A 68 0.35 15.68 5.50
N ARG A 69 0.70 14.67 4.67
CA ARG A 69 2.04 14.09 4.66
C ARG A 69 3.02 14.95 3.86
N GLU A 70 4.07 15.39 4.53
CA GLU A 70 5.23 16.00 3.88
C GLU A 70 6.16 14.87 3.43
N PHE A 71 6.30 14.70 2.13
CA PHE A 71 7.12 13.65 1.54
C PHE A 71 8.10 14.31 0.58
N GLU A 72 9.38 14.19 0.90
CA GLU A 72 10.48 14.57 0.02
C GLU A 72 11.20 13.30 -0.43
N TYR A 73 11.44 13.17 -1.73
CA TYR A 73 12.04 11.98 -2.30
C TYR A 73 13.58 12.03 -2.16
N ASP A 74 14.12 11.27 -1.22
CA ASP A 74 15.54 10.91 -1.18
C ASP A 74 15.74 9.49 -1.72
N HIS A 75 16.47 9.36 -2.82
CA HIS A 75 16.67 8.08 -3.50
C HIS A 75 17.40 7.05 -2.62
N GLU A 76 18.46 7.43 -1.92
CA GLU A 76 19.29 6.48 -1.17
C GLU A 76 18.52 5.87 0.00
N GLN A 77 17.73 6.70 0.68
CA GLN A 77 16.88 6.28 1.80
C GLN A 77 15.63 5.54 1.32
N TYR A 78 14.91 6.09 0.35
CA TYR A 78 13.63 5.53 -0.09
C TYR A 78 13.80 4.22 -0.85
N TRP A 79 14.76 4.14 -1.78
CA TRP A 79 14.91 2.98 -2.65
C TRP A 79 15.34 1.75 -1.87
N SER A 80 16.32 1.89 -0.98
CA SER A 80 16.80 0.80 -0.12
C SER A 80 15.69 0.29 0.80
N ALA A 81 14.92 1.19 1.42
CA ALA A 81 13.77 0.84 2.25
C ALA A 81 12.66 0.14 1.44
N LEU A 82 12.34 0.64 0.23
CA LEU A 82 11.32 0.06 -0.64
C LEU A 82 11.69 -1.38 -1.06
N VAL A 83 12.93 -1.58 -1.50
CA VAL A 83 13.42 -2.91 -1.92
C VAL A 83 13.38 -3.87 -0.75
N LYS A 84 13.90 -3.46 0.42
CA LYS A 84 13.86 -4.27 1.64
C LYS A 84 12.42 -4.67 2.00
N MET A 85 11.49 -3.71 2.01
CA MET A 85 10.07 -3.98 2.29
C MET A 85 9.44 -4.96 1.29
N CYS A 86 9.72 -4.79 0.00
CA CYS A 86 9.22 -5.68 -1.05
C CYS A 86 9.78 -7.10 -0.92
N ASP A 87 11.06 -7.23 -0.57
CA ASP A 87 11.73 -8.51 -0.40
C ASP A 87 11.21 -9.25 0.84
N GLU A 88 11.10 -8.56 1.98
CA GLU A 88 10.51 -9.11 3.20
C GLU A 88 9.07 -9.56 2.98
N ARG A 89 8.25 -8.74 2.31
CA ARG A 89 6.87 -9.10 1.97
C ARG A 89 6.81 -10.33 1.06
N ARG A 90 7.70 -10.43 0.07
CA ARG A 90 7.78 -11.58 -0.83
C ARG A 90 8.16 -12.85 -0.08
N MET A 91 9.14 -12.77 0.82
CA MET A 91 9.56 -13.90 1.65
C MET A 91 8.42 -14.37 2.54
N ARG A 92 7.75 -13.46 3.27
CA ARG A 92 6.60 -13.78 4.11
C ARG A 92 5.47 -14.44 3.33
N MET A 93 5.15 -13.92 2.16
CA MET A 93 4.12 -14.48 1.29
C MET A 93 4.49 -15.87 0.76
N MET A 94 5.77 -16.10 0.45
CA MET A 94 6.26 -17.41 0.03
C MET A 94 6.23 -18.42 1.17
N ASP A 95 6.59 -18.03 2.39
CA ASP A 95 6.59 -18.92 3.55
C ASP A 95 5.17 -19.25 4.01
N ALA A 96 4.25 -18.28 3.98
CA ALA A 96 2.82 -18.52 4.22
C ALA A 96 2.21 -19.42 3.13
N TRP A 97 2.58 -19.25 1.87
CA TRP A 97 2.15 -20.15 0.79
C TRP A 97 2.70 -21.58 0.98
N ARG A 98 3.96 -21.70 1.44
CA ARG A 98 4.59 -22.98 1.73
C ARG A 98 3.92 -23.73 2.87
N SER A 99 3.58 -23.05 3.95
CA SER A 99 2.90 -23.64 5.11
C SER A 99 1.49 -24.15 4.76
N GLN A 100 0.85 -23.56 3.75
CA GLN A 100 -0.48 -23.95 3.25
C GLN A 100 -0.46 -25.06 2.19
N GLY A 101 0.68 -25.74 2.00
CA GLY A 101 0.80 -26.92 1.14
C GLY A 101 1.36 -26.66 -0.25
N SER A 102 1.81 -25.44 -0.56
CA SER A 102 2.52 -25.11 -1.81
C SER A 102 1.78 -25.51 -3.09
N THR A 103 0.45 -25.50 -3.07
CA THR A 103 -0.38 -25.86 -4.23
C THR A 103 -0.79 -24.63 -5.03
N VAL A 104 -1.05 -24.85 -6.32
CA VAL A 104 -1.60 -23.81 -7.20
C VAL A 104 -3.09 -23.65 -6.92
N GLY A 105 -3.57 -22.41 -6.83
CA GLY A 105 -5.00 -22.10 -6.64
C GLY A 105 -5.41 -21.70 -5.22
N ILE A 106 -4.45 -21.55 -4.30
CA ILE A 106 -4.71 -21.00 -2.96
C ILE A 106 -5.22 -19.56 -3.09
N LYS A 107 -6.23 -19.20 -2.29
CA LYS A 107 -6.80 -17.85 -2.33
C LYS A 107 -5.82 -16.87 -1.71
N GLU A 108 -5.60 -15.74 -2.38
CA GLU A 108 -4.71 -14.67 -1.87
C GLU A 108 -5.10 -14.21 -0.46
N TRP A 109 -6.40 -14.23 -0.14
CA TRP A 109 -6.91 -13.87 1.19
C TRP A 109 -6.36 -14.79 2.30
N GLU A 110 -6.29 -16.09 2.06
CA GLU A 110 -5.81 -17.08 3.04
C GLU A 110 -4.31 -16.89 3.32
N VAL A 111 -3.53 -16.54 2.30
CA VAL A 111 -2.11 -16.22 2.45
C VAL A 111 -1.92 -14.91 3.22
N LYS A 112 -2.74 -13.88 2.93
CA LYS A 112 -2.65 -12.58 3.62
C LYS A 112 -3.03 -12.65 5.09
N CYS A 113 -4.15 -13.29 5.44
CA CYS A 113 -4.54 -13.45 6.83
C CYS A 113 -3.47 -14.20 7.64
N ALA A 114 -2.87 -15.24 7.07
CA ALA A 114 -1.79 -15.96 7.74
C ALA A 114 -0.54 -15.10 8.00
N ILE A 115 -0.26 -14.10 7.15
CA ILE A 115 0.82 -13.13 7.38
C ILE A 115 0.42 -12.16 8.50
N ASP A 116 -0.81 -11.64 8.47
CA ASP A 116 -1.30 -10.67 9.46
C ASP A 116 -1.35 -11.28 10.87
N ASP A 117 -1.81 -12.54 10.99
CA ASP A 117 -1.85 -13.29 12.25
C ASP A 117 -0.43 -13.50 12.82
N HIS A 118 0.54 -13.78 11.95
CA HIS A 118 1.95 -13.91 12.33
C HIS A 118 2.53 -12.56 12.79
N GLU A 119 2.23 -11.46 12.11
CA GLU A 119 2.68 -10.12 12.50
C GLU A 119 2.11 -9.69 13.87
N GLN A 120 0.82 -9.93 14.11
CA GLN A 120 0.18 -9.64 15.39
C GLN A 120 0.80 -10.47 16.52
N GLY A 121 1.06 -11.77 16.29
CA GLY A 121 1.75 -12.63 17.25
C GLY A 121 3.17 -12.15 17.57
N THR A 122 3.94 -11.74 16.56
CA THR A 122 5.30 -11.21 16.77
C THR A 122 5.33 -9.86 17.49
N GLY A 123 4.40 -8.97 17.17
CA GLY A 123 4.30 -7.65 17.80
C GLY A 123 3.93 -7.73 19.28
N VAL A 124 3.03 -8.64 19.65
CA VAL A 124 2.65 -8.88 21.06
C VAL A 124 3.85 -9.43 21.85
N MET A 125 4.60 -10.39 21.31
CA MET A 125 5.79 -10.93 21.97
C MET A 125 6.92 -9.91 22.14
N GLU A 126 7.09 -8.99 21.20
CA GLU A 126 8.12 -7.94 21.27
C GLU A 126 7.77 -6.84 22.29
N GLN A 127 6.47 -6.52 22.42
CA GLN A 127 5.95 -5.65 23.47
C GLN A 127 6.10 -6.29 24.86
N GLU A 128 5.76 -7.57 25.02
CA GLU A 128 5.92 -8.30 26.28
C GLU A 128 7.39 -8.38 26.74
N LYS A 129 8.33 -8.62 25.80
CA LYS A 129 9.77 -8.61 26.12
C LYS A 129 10.27 -7.23 26.53
N THR A 130 9.83 -6.18 25.84
CA THR A 130 10.22 -4.80 26.17
C THR A 130 9.71 -4.42 27.56
N GLN A 131 8.48 -4.82 27.90
CA GLN A 131 7.88 -4.57 29.21
C GLN A 131 8.60 -5.36 30.33
N ALA A 132 8.90 -6.64 30.13
CA ALA A 132 9.63 -7.46 31.09
C ALA A 132 11.05 -6.96 31.37
N ILE A 133 11.73 -6.40 30.36
CA ILE A 133 13.07 -5.80 30.51
C ILE A 133 12.99 -4.47 31.27
N THR A 134 11.95 -3.65 31.04
CA THR A 134 11.77 -2.40 31.79
C THR A 134 11.43 -2.64 33.27
N GLU A 135 10.72 -3.72 33.58
CA GLU A 135 10.38 -4.09 34.96
C GLU A 135 11.59 -4.63 35.73
N SER A 136 12.45 -5.44 35.09
CA SER A 136 13.67 -5.96 35.75
C SER A 136 14.74 -4.90 36.00
N VAL A 137 14.89 -3.92 35.09
CA VAL A 137 15.80 -2.77 35.29
C VAL A 137 15.27 -1.82 36.37
N GLY A 138 13.95 -1.69 36.50
CA GLY A 138 13.32 -0.91 37.56
C GLY A 138 13.56 -1.48 38.95
N GLU A 139 13.57 -2.80 39.11
CA GLU A 139 13.85 -3.47 40.39
C GLU A 139 15.32 -3.35 40.83
N GLU A 140 16.29 -3.41 39.92
CA GLU A 140 17.72 -3.26 40.26
C GLU A 140 18.09 -1.85 40.77
N ILE A 141 17.38 -0.81 40.31
CA ILE A 141 17.66 0.59 40.68
C ILE A 141 17.11 0.94 42.08
N ILE A 142 16.14 0.19 42.60
CA ILE A 142 15.49 0.48 43.89
C ILE A 142 16.23 -0.22 45.07
N VAL A 143 17.13 -1.16 44.78
CA VAL A 143 17.85 -1.97 45.79
C VAL A 143 19.31 -1.49 46.03
N SER A 144 19.75 -0.40 45.39
CA SER A 144 21.05 0.26 45.61
C SER A 144 20.92 1.59 46.33
#